data_AF-A0A8B8ZP33-F1
#
_entry.id   AF-A0A8B8ZP33-F1
#
_cell.length_a   1.000
_cell.length_b   1.000
_cell.length_c   1.000
_cell.angle_alpha   90.00
_cell.angle_beta   90.00
_cell.angle_gamma   90.00
#
_symmetry.space_group_name_H-M   'P 1'
#
loop_
_entity.id
_entity.type
_entity.pdbx_description
1 polymer ?
#
loop_
_entity_poly.entity_id
_entity_poly.type
_entity_poly.pdbx_seq_one_letter_code
_entity_poly.pdbx_strand_id
1 'polypeptide(L)'
;MDGVNGLEKKEMNSKKLKVLCLHGFRTGGSFLRKQIGKWDPSIFQDFHLDFPGGIFLAGGKSDIEDIYPPPYFEWFQFNKEFTEYTNLEECILYLCDYMTKNGPFDGMLGFSQGATLSALLISYQAKDWRIRILTFLLKTQTTNHPPSWR
;
A
#
# COMPACT_ATOMS: atom_id res chain seq x y z
N MET A 1 -0.61 -55.75 16.28
CA MET A 1 -1.68 -55.68 15.25
C MET A 1 -2.84 -55.04 16.00
N ASP A 2 -3.13 -53.74 15.89
CA ASP A 2 -2.99 -52.77 14.80
C ASP A 2 -2.67 -51.40 15.45
N GLY A 3 -1.82 -50.52 14.93
CA GLY A 3 -1.91 -49.91 13.60
C GLY A 3 -2.29 -48.43 13.78
N VAL A 4 -1.27 -47.57 13.83
CA VAL A 4 -1.34 -46.11 13.96
C VAL A 4 -2.11 -45.48 12.79
N ASN A 5 -2.96 -44.49 13.07
CA ASN A 5 -3.26 -43.33 12.20
C ASN A 5 -4.15 -42.35 13.00
N GLY A 6 -3.71 -41.20 13.50
CA GLY A 6 -2.75 -40.28 12.89
C GLY A 6 -3.48 -39.19 12.12
N LEU A 7 -4.31 -38.38 12.81
CA LEU A 7 -4.71 -37.05 12.34
C LEU A 7 -4.82 -36.12 13.56
N GLU A 8 -3.70 -35.93 14.25
CA GLU A 8 -3.46 -34.63 14.87
C GLU A 8 -3.50 -33.60 13.74
N LYS A 9 -4.53 -32.74 13.73
CA LYS A 9 -4.51 -31.50 12.95
C LYS A 9 -3.30 -30.72 13.44
N LYS A 10 -2.18 -30.90 12.75
CA LYS A 10 -1.03 -30.01 12.86
C LYS A 10 -1.59 -28.64 12.47
N GLU A 11 -1.81 -27.77 13.43
CA GLU A 11 -1.98 -26.34 13.15
C GLU A 11 -0.70 -25.93 12.43
N MET A 12 -0.73 -25.98 11.10
CA MET A 12 0.20 -25.22 10.31
C MET A 12 -0.11 -23.78 10.66
N ASN A 13 0.72 -23.22 11.53
CA ASN A 13 0.81 -21.79 11.74
C ASN A 13 1.37 -21.18 10.44
N SER A 14 0.62 -21.27 9.34
CA SER A 14 0.98 -20.67 8.06
C SER A 14 0.82 -19.18 8.27
N LYS A 15 1.95 -18.48 8.38
CA LYS A 15 1.98 -17.03 8.49
C LYS A 15 1.10 -16.43 7.38
N LYS A 16 0.07 -15.68 7.78
CA LYS A 16 -0.81 -14.98 6.83
C LYS A 16 0.01 -14.02 5.97
N LEU A 17 -0.27 -13.99 4.67
CA LEU A 17 0.37 -13.08 3.72
C LEU A 17 -0.12 -11.66 3.97
N LYS A 18 0.80 -10.72 4.20
CA LYS A 18 0.47 -9.32 4.46
C LYS A 18 0.24 -8.57 3.15
N VAL A 19 -0.96 -8.02 2.95
CA VAL A 19 -1.35 -7.32 1.73
C VAL A 19 -1.64 -5.86 2.01
N LEU A 20 -0.98 -4.97 1.28
CA LEU A 20 -1.24 -3.53 1.32
C LEU A 20 -2.43 -3.21 0.41
N CYS A 21 -3.49 -2.63 0.98
CA CYS A 21 -4.75 -2.37 0.30
C CYS A 21 -4.92 -0.86 0.01
N LEU A 22 -4.85 -0.47 -1.26
CA LEU A 22 -4.91 0.92 -1.71
C LEU A 22 -6.30 1.29 -2.25
N HIS A 23 -6.96 2.25 -1.59
CA HIS A 23 -8.31 2.69 -1.92
C HIS A 23 -8.39 3.46 -3.25
N GLY A 24 -9.61 3.68 -3.74
CA GLY A 24 -9.85 4.44 -4.98
C GLY A 24 -9.86 5.95 -4.79
N PHE A 25 -9.96 6.66 -5.92
CA PHE A 25 -10.08 8.13 -5.96
C PHE A 25 -11.22 8.62 -5.07
N ARG A 26 -10.94 9.62 -4.22
CA ARG A 26 -11.92 10.23 -3.28
C ARG A 26 -12.63 9.22 -2.39
N THR A 27 -11.90 8.24 -1.88
CA THR A 27 -12.40 7.30 -0.87
C THR A 27 -11.42 7.23 0.29
N GLY A 28 -11.41 6.15 1.06
CA GLY A 28 -10.43 5.93 2.12
C GLY A 28 -10.17 4.45 2.35
N GLY A 29 -9.10 4.13 3.07
CA GLY A 29 -8.77 2.73 3.40
C GLY A 29 -9.92 2.02 4.14
N SER A 30 -10.62 2.74 5.02
CA SER A 30 -11.81 2.25 5.72
C SER A 30 -12.97 1.91 4.77
N PHE A 31 -13.16 2.70 3.70
CA PHE A 31 -14.16 2.41 2.68
C PHE A 31 -13.77 1.18 1.85
N LEU A 32 -12.52 1.05 1.42
CA LEU A 32 -12.06 -0.13 0.68
C LEU A 32 -12.25 -1.40 1.53
N ARG A 33 -11.94 -1.35 2.83
CA ARG A 33 -12.21 -2.45 3.77
C ARG A 33 -13.69 -2.84 3.77
N LYS A 34 -14.60 -1.85 3.82
CA LYS A 34 -16.06 -2.10 3.73
C LYS A 34 -16.47 -2.65 2.36
N GLN A 35 -15.86 -2.14 1.28
CA GLN A 35 -16.16 -2.55 -0.09
C GLN A 35 -15.84 -4.02 -0.32
N ILE A 36 -14.64 -4.46 0.08
CA ILE A 36 -14.23 -5.87 -0.09
C ILE A 36 -14.82 -6.80 0.97
N GLY A 37 -15.28 -6.26 2.11
CA GLY A 37 -15.98 -7.04 3.14
C GLY A 37 -17.31 -7.65 2.68
N LYS A 38 -17.79 -7.29 1.47
CA LYS A 38 -18.93 -7.92 0.81
C LYS A 38 -18.56 -9.25 0.13
N TRP A 39 -17.27 -9.52 -0.06
CA TRP A 39 -16.80 -10.75 -0.66
C TRP A 39 -16.81 -11.89 0.36
N ASP A 40 -16.73 -13.13 -0.12
CA ASP A 40 -16.68 -14.29 0.76
C ASP A 40 -15.44 -14.21 1.69
N PRO A 41 -15.61 -14.32 3.02
CA PRO A 41 -14.48 -14.23 3.97
C PRO A 41 -13.37 -15.25 3.72
N SER A 42 -13.67 -16.41 3.12
CA SER A 42 -12.67 -17.42 2.77
C SER A 42 -11.59 -16.90 1.82
N ILE A 43 -11.91 -15.91 0.98
CA ILE A 43 -10.95 -15.25 0.09
C ILE A 43 -9.81 -14.61 0.89
N PHE A 44 -10.09 -14.15 2.10
CA PHE A 44 -9.13 -13.43 2.95
C PHE A 44 -8.58 -14.27 4.10
N GLN A 45 -8.92 -15.56 4.19
CA GLN A 45 -8.57 -16.40 5.33
C GLN A 45 -7.06 -16.46 5.58
N ASP A 46 -6.28 -16.46 4.50
CA ASP A 46 -4.81 -16.59 4.50
C ASP A 46 -4.09 -15.23 4.42
N PHE A 47 -4.82 -14.12 4.47
CA PHE A 47 -4.28 -12.78 4.29
C PHE A 47 -4.43 -11.91 5.54
N HIS A 48 -3.42 -11.09 5.81
CA HIS A 48 -3.50 -9.95 6.72
C HIS A 48 -3.58 -8.67 5.88
N LEU A 49 -4.74 -8.01 5.91
CA LEU A 49 -5.02 -6.85 5.06
C LEU A 49 -4.80 -5.53 5.81
N ASP A 50 -3.91 -4.70 5.28
CA ASP A 50 -3.61 -3.36 5.80
C ASP A 50 -4.18 -2.29 4.87
N PHE A 51 -4.83 -1.25 5.43
CA PHE A 51 -5.61 -0.28 4.65
C PHE A 51 -5.23 1.17 5.03
N PRO A 52 -4.08 1.68 4.58
CA PRO A 52 -3.75 3.09 4.80
C PRO A 52 -4.77 4.01 4.12
N GLY A 53 -4.95 5.18 4.71
CA GLY A 53 -5.61 6.30 4.04
C GLY A 53 -4.62 7.07 3.16
N GLY A 54 -5.12 7.71 2.11
CA GLY A 54 -4.38 8.71 1.34
C GLY A 54 -4.01 9.90 2.22
N ILE A 55 -2.97 10.62 1.81
CA ILE A 55 -2.42 11.76 2.55
C ILE A 55 -2.99 13.11 2.10
N PHE A 56 -3.71 13.14 0.97
CA PHE A 56 -4.35 14.35 0.46
C PHE A 56 -5.86 14.23 0.63
N LEU A 57 -6.47 15.23 1.28
CA LEU A 57 -7.93 15.33 1.31
C LEU A 57 -8.47 15.48 -0.12
N ALA A 58 -9.64 14.90 -0.37
CA ALA A 58 -10.33 15.02 -1.64
C ALA A 58 -10.56 16.50 -2.00
N GLY A 59 -10.19 16.89 -3.22
CA GLY A 59 -10.35 18.26 -3.71
C GLY A 59 -11.77 18.57 -4.20
N GLY A 60 -12.70 17.63 -4.06
CA GLY A 60 -14.09 17.80 -4.48
C GLY A 60 -14.96 16.62 -4.08
N LYS A 61 -16.16 16.57 -4.67
CA LYS A 61 -17.20 15.58 -4.33
C LYS A 61 -16.70 14.15 -4.51
N SER A 62 -17.00 13.29 -3.54
CA SER A 62 -16.87 11.84 -3.64
C SER A 62 -18.17 11.19 -4.09
N ASP A 63 -18.07 10.17 -4.95
CA ASP A 63 -19.22 9.40 -5.45
C ASP A 63 -19.87 8.52 -4.38
N ILE A 64 -19.25 8.40 -3.19
CA ILE A 64 -19.72 7.56 -2.08
C ILE A 64 -20.33 8.37 -0.93
N GLU A 65 -20.47 9.70 -1.08
CA GLU A 65 -20.99 10.59 -0.03
C GLU A 65 -22.35 10.17 0.53
N ASP A 66 -23.24 9.66 -0.32
CA ASP A 66 -24.58 9.25 0.09
C ASP A 66 -24.62 7.90 0.84
N ILE A 67 -23.52 7.13 0.82
CA ILE A 67 -23.46 5.75 1.33
C ILE A 67 -22.32 5.50 2.33
N TYR A 68 -21.39 6.44 2.48
CA TYR A 68 -20.25 6.32 3.37
C TYR A 68 -19.71 7.69 3.81
N PRO A 69 -19.49 7.92 5.11
CA PRO A 69 -19.13 9.24 5.62
C PRO A 69 -17.68 9.66 5.29
N PRO A 70 -17.39 10.98 5.29
CA PRO A 70 -16.03 11.53 5.17
C PRO A 70 -15.15 11.19 6.39
N PRO A 71 -13.82 11.43 6.35
CA PRO A 71 -13.06 12.10 5.28
C PRO A 71 -12.79 11.23 4.06
N TYR A 72 -12.70 11.88 2.89
CA TYR A 72 -12.27 11.27 1.63
C TYR A 72 -10.89 11.77 1.26
N PHE A 73 -10.13 10.89 0.61
CA PHE A 73 -8.76 11.12 0.26
C PHE A 73 -8.51 10.79 -1.21
N GLU A 74 -7.49 11.42 -1.74
CA GLU A 74 -6.88 11.13 -3.02
C GLU A 74 -5.43 10.74 -2.77
N TRP A 75 -4.92 9.81 -3.56
CA TRP A 75 -3.50 9.50 -3.51
C TRP A 75 -2.68 10.55 -4.25
N PHE A 76 -3.20 11.06 -5.35
CA PHE A 76 -2.66 12.16 -6.15
C PHE A 76 -3.80 12.83 -6.91
N GLN A 77 -3.61 14.07 -7.32
CA GLN A 77 -4.56 14.83 -8.14
C GLN A 77 -4.17 14.75 -9.61
N PHE A 78 -5.15 14.94 -10.49
CA PHE A 78 -4.93 15.06 -11.93
C PHE A 78 -5.90 16.08 -12.53
N ASN A 79 -5.51 16.74 -13.63
CA ASN A 79 -6.43 17.55 -14.41
C ASN A 79 -7.43 16.67 -15.18
N LYS A 80 -8.53 17.25 -15.66
CA LYS A 80 -9.61 16.50 -16.34
C LYS A 80 -9.13 15.73 -17.57
N GLU A 81 -8.07 16.24 -18.20
CA GLU A 81 -7.45 15.68 -19.39
C GLU A 81 -6.41 14.59 -19.08
N PHE A 82 -6.10 14.33 -17.81
CA PHE A 82 -5.11 13.34 -17.34
C PHE A 82 -3.69 13.57 -17.88
N THR A 83 -3.36 14.81 -18.23
CA THR A 83 -2.05 15.20 -18.75
C THR A 83 -1.12 15.74 -17.66
N GLU A 84 -1.68 16.21 -16.56
CA GLU A 84 -0.95 16.77 -15.43
C GLU A 84 -1.34 16.04 -14.15
N TYR A 85 -0.32 15.70 -13.36
CA TYR A 85 -0.47 15.01 -12.08
C TYR A 85 0.18 15.86 -11.00
N THR A 86 -0.55 16.12 -9.91
CA THR A 86 -0.03 16.84 -8.74
C THR A 86 0.06 15.89 -7.57
N ASN A 87 1.11 16.02 -6.76
CA ASN A 87 1.38 15.23 -5.57
C ASN A 87 1.68 13.72 -5.80
N LEU A 88 1.90 13.29 -7.05
CA LEU A 88 2.18 11.88 -7.35
C LEU A 88 3.51 11.42 -6.77
N GLU A 89 4.55 12.25 -6.83
CA GLU A 89 5.87 11.91 -6.29
C GLU A 89 5.83 11.79 -4.76
N GLU A 90 5.20 12.76 -4.09
CA GLU A 90 5.00 12.78 -2.65
C GLU A 90 4.18 11.56 -2.19
N CYS A 91 3.16 11.16 -2.96
CA CYS A 91 2.41 9.94 -2.71
C CYS A 91 3.28 8.69 -2.79
N ILE A 92 4.11 8.58 -3.83
CA ILE A 92 5.01 7.43 -4.01
C ILE A 92 6.00 7.36 -2.86
N LEU A 93 6.60 8.49 -2.47
CA LEU A 93 7.51 8.56 -1.32
C LEU A 93 6.82 8.15 -0.02
N TYR A 94 5.60 8.62 0.22
CA TYR A 94 4.78 8.22 1.37
C TYR A 94 4.52 6.71 1.37
N LEU A 95 4.11 6.12 0.25
CA LEU A 95 3.84 4.68 0.17
C LEU A 95 5.11 3.85 0.36
N CYS A 96 6.24 4.29 -0.20
CA CYS A 96 7.54 3.65 0.03
C CYS A 96 7.94 3.67 1.51
N ASP A 97 7.80 4.81 2.18
CA ASP A 97 8.06 4.95 3.62
C ASP A 97 7.10 4.08 4.45
N TYR A 98 5.80 4.10 4.12
CA TYR A 98 4.80 3.27 4.76
C TYR A 98 5.10 1.78 4.62
N MET A 99 5.45 1.33 3.41
CA MET A 99 5.83 -0.05 3.13
C MET A 99 7.08 -0.47 3.90
N THR A 100 8.05 0.44 4.05
CA THR A 100 9.28 0.19 4.81
C THR A 100 9.00 0.07 6.31
N LYS A 101 8.14 0.93 6.87
CA LYS A 101 7.84 0.97 8.31
C LYS A 101 6.87 -0.12 8.76
N ASN A 102 5.88 -0.44 7.93
CA ASN A 102 4.79 -1.35 8.28
C ASN A 102 4.92 -2.72 7.62
N GLY A 103 5.88 -2.91 6.72
CA GLY A 103 6.13 -4.18 6.04
C GLY A 103 6.87 -5.23 6.89
N PRO A 104 7.38 -6.30 6.26
CA PRO A 104 7.30 -6.57 4.83
C PRO A 104 5.86 -6.86 4.38
N PHE A 105 5.53 -6.40 3.17
CA PHE A 105 4.27 -6.74 2.49
C PHE A 105 4.55 -7.82 1.45
N ASP A 106 3.70 -8.84 1.43
CA ASP A 106 3.76 -9.97 0.50
C ASP A 106 2.97 -9.71 -0.79
N GLY A 107 2.11 -8.69 -0.80
CA GLY A 107 1.35 -8.30 -1.98
C GLY A 107 0.64 -6.96 -1.85
N MET A 108 -0.02 -6.55 -2.93
CA MET A 108 -0.86 -5.36 -2.98
C MET A 108 -2.23 -5.69 -3.57
N LEU A 109 -3.25 -5.03 -3.03
CA LEU A 109 -4.60 -4.99 -3.59
C LEU A 109 -4.94 -3.52 -3.83
N GLY A 110 -5.29 -3.14 -5.04
CA GLY A 110 -5.64 -1.76 -5.37
C GLY A 110 -6.98 -1.69 -6.08
N PHE A 111 -7.74 -0.61 -5.83
CA PHE A 111 -8.95 -0.29 -6.57
C PHE A 111 -8.80 1.03 -7.33
N SER A 112 -9.15 1.06 -8.63
CA SER A 112 -9.12 2.27 -9.46
C SER A 112 -7.78 3.03 -9.33
N GLN A 113 -7.75 4.25 -8.80
CA GLN A 113 -6.50 4.99 -8.53
C GLN A 113 -5.48 4.19 -7.69
N GLY A 114 -5.94 3.45 -6.69
CA GLY A 114 -5.09 2.56 -5.90
C GLY A 114 -4.52 1.40 -6.71
N ALA A 115 -5.26 0.88 -7.71
CA ALA A 115 -4.76 -0.16 -8.62
C ALA A 115 -3.65 0.39 -9.54
N THR A 116 -3.82 1.62 -10.03
CA THR A 116 -2.78 2.33 -10.79
C THR A 116 -1.48 2.44 -9.99
N LEU A 117 -1.57 2.82 -8.70
CA LEU A 117 -0.40 2.90 -7.83
C LEU A 117 0.20 1.54 -7.51
N SER A 118 -0.62 0.51 -7.26
CA SER A 118 -0.10 -0.86 -7.08
C SER A 118 0.71 -1.31 -8.29
N ALA A 119 0.19 -1.11 -9.50
CA ALA A 119 0.89 -1.45 -10.73
C ALA A 119 2.19 -0.63 -10.93
N LEU A 120 2.14 0.67 -10.63
CA LEU A 120 3.29 1.56 -10.71
C LEU A 120 4.40 1.14 -9.73
N LEU A 121 4.06 0.89 -8.47
CA LEU A 121 5.00 0.46 -7.43
C LEU A 121 5.60 -0.93 -7.73
N ILE A 122 4.79 -1.88 -8.22
CA ILE A 122 5.30 -3.19 -8.71
C ILE A 122 6.26 -2.98 -9.87
N SER A 123 5.94 -2.08 -10.80
CA SER A 123 6.80 -1.80 -11.95
C SER A 123 8.14 -1.19 -11.53
N TYR A 124 8.15 -0.30 -10.53
CA TYR A 124 9.39 0.21 -9.94
C TYR A 124 10.20 -0.90 -9.28
N GLN A 125 9.56 -1.81 -8.54
CA GLN A 125 10.22 -2.96 -7.93
C GLN A 125 10.78 -3.94 -8.98
N ALA A 126 10.03 -4.22 -10.05
CA ALA A 126 10.40 -5.18 -11.08
C ALA A 126 11.53 -4.69 -12.00
N LYS A 127 11.64 -3.38 -12.20
CA LYS A 127 12.72 -2.78 -13.00
C LYS A 127 14.09 -2.86 -12.32
N ASP A 128 14.18 -3.30 -11.06
CA ASP A 128 15.47 -3.62 -10.44
C ASP A 128 15.37 -4.57 -9.24
N TRP A 129 15.82 -5.82 -9.43
CA TRP A 129 16.08 -6.77 -8.35
C TRP A 129 17.22 -6.31 -7.40
N ARG A 130 17.78 -5.09 -7.55
CA ARG A 130 18.67 -4.41 -6.58
C ARG A 130 18.62 -2.85 -6.59
N ILE A 131 17.45 -2.18 -6.55
CA ILE A 131 17.39 -0.75 -6.11
C ILE A 131 16.85 -0.68 -4.67
N ARG A 132 17.65 -0.46 -3.61
CA ARG A 132 18.45 0.74 -3.29
C ARG A 132 17.68 2.07 -3.20
N ILE A 133 16.33 2.10 -3.19
CA ILE A 133 15.59 3.37 -2.99
C ILE A 133 15.90 3.95 -1.60
N LEU A 134 16.04 3.12 -0.57
CA LEU A 134 16.53 3.55 0.74
C LEU A 134 18.04 3.86 0.80
N THR A 135 18.86 3.30 -0.10
CA THR A 135 20.31 3.51 -0.04
C THR A 135 20.72 4.89 -0.55
N PHE A 136 19.94 5.55 -1.42
CA PHE A 136 20.22 6.92 -1.86
C PHE A 136 19.77 7.98 -0.84
N LEU A 137 18.59 7.81 -0.23
CA LEU A 137 18.06 8.74 0.77
C LEU A 137 18.90 8.77 2.07
N LEU A 138 19.57 7.68 2.45
CA LEU A 138 20.49 7.66 3.59
C LEU A 138 21.89 8.25 3.29
N LYS A 139 22.28 8.42 2.03
CA LYS A 139 23.58 9.03 1.69
C LYS A 139 23.55 10.56 1.64
N THR A 140 22.38 11.18 1.53
CA THR A 140 22.28 12.65 1.38
C THR A 140 22.04 13.41 2.68
N GLN A 141 21.89 12.75 3.84
CA GLN A 141 21.58 13.44 5.11
C GLN A 141 22.70 13.50 6.17
N THR A 142 23.87 12.90 6.00
CA THR A 142 25.04 13.10 6.90
C THR A 142 26.32 12.86 6.09
N THR A 143 27.25 13.79 5.85
CA THR A 143 27.77 14.91 6.63
C THR A 143 28.38 15.98 5.71
N ASN A 144 28.02 17.25 5.90
CA ASN A 144 28.84 18.38 5.48
C ASN A 144 29.68 18.85 6.67
N HIS A 145 31.00 18.62 6.63
CA HIS A 145 31.98 19.45 7.34
C HIS A 145 33.11 19.82 6.37
N PRO A 146 33.38 21.11 6.13
CA PRO A 146 34.52 21.57 5.33
C PRO A 146 35.85 21.54 6.13
N PRO A 147 37.02 21.68 5.48
CA PRO A 147 38.30 21.17 5.96
C PRO A 147 38.94 22.04 7.04
N SER A 148 39.59 21.40 8.02
CA SER A 148 40.53 22.06 8.94
C SER A 148 41.91 22.14 8.30
N TRP A 149 42.40 23.36 8.13
CA TRP A 149 43.71 23.71 7.61
C TRP A 149 44.87 23.14 8.44
N ARG A 150 45.79 22.45 7.78
CA ARG A 150 47.22 22.37 8.11
C ARG A 150 48.02 22.33 6.81
#